data_AF-A0A838DZ40-F1
#
_entry.id   AF-A0A838DZ40-F1
#
_cell.length_a   1.000
_cell.length_b   1.000
_cell.length_c   1.000
_cell.angle_alpha   90.00
_cell.angle_beta   90.00
_cell.angle_gamma   90.00
#
_symmetry.space_group_name_H-M   'P 1'
#
loop_
_entity.id
_entity.type
_entity.pdbx_description
1 polymer ?
#
loop_
_entity_poly.entity_id
_entity_poly.type
_entity_poly.pdbx_seq_one_letter_code
_entity_poly.pdbx_strand_id
1 'polypeptide(L)' 'TITSVAFSADGKTVLTGSTDTTARLWDVTTGKELQVLKGHTNDITSVA' A
#
# COMPACT_ATOMS: atom_id res chain seq x y z
N THR A 1 -6.87 7.46 6.10
CA THR A 1 -6.45 8.28 4.94
C THR A 1 -5.22 7.66 4.33
N ILE A 2 -5.12 7.58 3.00
CA ILE A 2 -3.87 7.15 2.34
C ILE A 2 -2.89 8.31 2.44
N THR A 3 -1.70 8.02 2.94
CA THR A 3 -0.64 9.01 3.19
C THR A 3 0.47 8.94 2.15
N SER A 4 0.69 7.77 1.55
CA SER A 4 1.75 7.53 0.59
C SER A 4 1.41 6.38 -0.34
N VAL A 5 2.00 6.40 -1.54
CA VAL A 5 1.81 5.42 -2.60
C VAL A 5 3.13 5.17 -3.32
N ALA A 6 3.40 3.92 -3.67
CA ALA A 6 4.55 3.52 -4.48
C ALA A 6 4.11 2.50 -5.54
N PHE A 7 4.66 2.62 -6.74
CA PHE A 7 4.49 1.63 -7.80
C PHE A 7 5.65 0.65 -7.79
N SER A 8 5.35 -0.62 -7.99
CA SER A 8 6.38 -1.61 -8.36
C SER A 8 7.10 -1.18 -9.63
N ALA A 9 8.37 -1.58 -9.76
CA ALA A 9 9.19 -1.23 -10.92
C ALA A 9 8.61 -1.72 -12.26
N ASP A 10 7.85 -2.82 -12.25
CA ASP A 10 7.16 -3.35 -13.43
C ASP A 10 5.75 -2.78 -13.63
N GLY A 11 5.29 -1.90 -12.73
CA GLY A 11 4.01 -1.21 -12.79
C GLY A 11 2.78 -2.11 -12.56
N LYS A 12 2.95 -3.39 -12.20
CA LYS A 12 1.81 -4.32 -12.05
C LYS A 12 1.11 -4.20 -10.71
N THR A 13 1.85 -3.74 -9.70
CA THR A 13 1.33 -3.58 -8.34
C THR A 13 1.59 -2.19 -7.78
N VAL A 14 0.70 -1.78 -6.87
CA VAL A 14 0.80 -0.54 -6.10
C VAL A 14 0.80 -0.89 -4.62
N LEU A 15 1.68 -0.25 -3.87
CA LEU A 15 1.70 -0.28 -2.41
C LEU A 15 1.16 1.05 -1.88
N THR A 16 0.20 1.00 -0.97
CA THR A 16 -0.34 2.18 -0.30
C THR A 16 -0.05 2.10 1.19
N GLY A 17 0.40 3.21 1.79
CA GLY A 17 0.49 3.41 3.24
C GLY A 17 -0.70 4.22 3.76
N SER A 18 -1.16 3.91 4.98
CA SER A 18 -2.34 4.54 5.56
C SER A 18 -2.17 4.86 7.05
N THR A 19 -2.93 5.86 7.52
CA THR A 19 -3.10 6.21 8.94
C THR A 19 -3.84 5.14 9.75
N ASP A 20 -4.40 4.12 9.10
CA ASP A 20 -4.97 2.94 9.78
C ASP A 20 -3.90 1.92 10.21
N THR A 21 -2.63 2.32 10.17
CA THR A 21 -1.44 1.53 10.48
C THR A 21 -1.25 0.29 9.60
N THR A 22 -1.94 0.22 8.46
CA THR A 22 -1.78 -0.84 7.46
C THR A 22 -1.14 -0.32 6.18
N ALA A 23 -0.34 -1.18 5.55
CA ALA A 23 -0.01 -1.03 4.15
C ALA A 23 -0.81 -2.04 3.33
N ARG A 24 -1.20 -1.69 2.11
CA ARG A 24 -2.02 -2.55 1.24
C ARG A 24 -1.38 -2.65 -0.13
N LEU A 25 -1.28 -3.87 -0.64
CA LEU A 25 -0.79 -4.17 -1.98
C LEU A 25 -1.98 -4.39 -2.90
N TRP A 26 -1.93 -3.79 -4.09
CA TRP A 26 -3.01 -3.80 -5.07
C TRP A 26 -2.49 -4.28 -6.42
N ASP A 27 -3.32 -5.01 -7.15
CA ASP A 27 -3.12 -5.28 -8.57
C ASP A 27 -3.63 -4.08 -9.40
N VAL A 28 -2.76 -3.51 -10.22
CA VAL A 28 -3.07 -2.30 -11.01
C VAL A 28 -4.11 -2.57 -12.10
N THR A 29 -4.10 -3.76 -12.70
CA THR A 29 -4.95 -4.08 -13.84
C THR A 29 -6.40 -4.28 -13.41
N THR A 30 -6.58 -4.99 -12.29
CA THR A 30 -7.88 -5.42 -11.80
C THR A 30 -8.42 -4.51 -10.69
N GLY A 31 -7.57 -3.66 -10.11
CA GLY A 31 -7.90 -2.85 -8.94
C GLY A 31 -8.14 -3.66 -7.67
N LYS A 32 -7.82 -4.96 -7.68
CA LYS A 32 -8.06 -5.84 -6.52
C LYS A 32 -6.99 -5.64 -5.46
N GLU A 33 -7.43 -5.61 -4.21
CA GLU A 33 -6.52 -5.75 -3.08
C GLU A 33 -5.93 -7.16 -3.07
N LEU A 34 -4.61 -7.25 -3.13
CA LEU A 34 -3.87 -8.51 -3.09
C LEU A 34 -3.53 -8.90 -1.66
N GLN A 35 -3.15 -7.94 -0.83
CA GLN A 35 -2.70 -8.20 0.53
C GLN A 35 -2.84 -6.99 1.45
N VAL A 36 -3.19 -7.25 2.71
CA VAL A 36 -3.05 -6.31 3.83
C VAL A 36 -1.80 -6.65 4.64
N LEU A 37 -0.86 -5.73 4.67
CA LEU A 37 0.36 -5.81 5.45
C LEU A 37 0.12 -5.12 6.80
N LYS A 38 0.13 -5.92 7.86
CA LYS A 38 -0.05 -5.48 9.25
C LYS A 38 1.28 -5.58 10.00
N GLY A 39 1.47 -4.73 11.00
CA GLY A 39 2.65 -4.77 11.87
C GLY A 39 3.09 -3.40 12.37
N HIS A 40 2.76 -2.34 11.63
CA HIS A 40 2.94 -0.98 12.13
C HIS A 40 1.94 -0.69 13.26
N THR A 41 2.44 -0.11 14.34
CA THR A 41 1.64 0.30 15.50
C THR A 41 1.23 1.79 15.44
N ASN A 42 1.72 2.52 14.43
CA ASN A 42 1.46 3.93 14.19
C ASN A 42 1.19 4.16 12.70
N ASP A 43 0.77 5.37 12.35
CA ASP A 43 0.53 5.81 10.99
C ASP A 43 1.72 5.50 10.08
N ILE A 44 1.44 4.91 8.93
CA ILE A 44 2.43 4.82 7.86
C ILE A 44 2.43 6.17 7.17
N THR A 45 3.56 6.84 7.11
CA THR A 45 3.70 8.17 6.49
C THR A 45 4.37 8.13 5.12
N SER A 46 5.09 7.05 4.81
CA SER A 46 5.79 6.85 3.54
C SER A 46 5.90 5.37 3.20
N VAL A 47 5.82 5.05 1.91
CA VAL A 47 6.17 3.76 1.31
C VAL A 47 7.07 4.01 0.09
N ALA A 48 7.87 3.01 -0.29
CA ALA A 48 8.82 3.07 -1.40
C ALA A 48 8.77 1.79 -2.23
#